data_AF-A0A940L3P4-F1
#
_entry.id   AF-A0A940L3P4-F1
#
_cell.length_a   1.000
_cell.length_b   1.000
_cell.length_c   1.000
_cell.angle_alpha   90.00
_cell.angle_beta   90.00
_cell.angle_gamma   90.00
#
_symmetry.space_group_name_H-M   'P 1'
#
loop_
_entity.id
_entity.type
_entity.pdbx_description
1 polymer ?
#
loop_
_entity_poly.entity_id
_entity_poly.type
_entity_poly.pdbx_seq_one_letter_code
_entity_poly.pdbx_strand_id
1 'polypeptide(L)'
;MRLITAIFIIFAFAACSKPDPNPELKDPIYSDLQTQLGATTAQLEAKKKELEGFEKELIEVVPQTGQIKYAKKRVFEAQALVNKLEQEKAYLELKIEQRKRTAQTSYKKAFAKKEEWPDPKEWASYQVEQKLRNAKKTWDVKDRMKEAGVSFGGAAEGGKAEGGEHGGGGEGAKAEKSEH
;
A
#
# COMPACT_ATOMS: atom_id res chain seq x y z
N MET A 1 -16.63 46.11 -42.90
CA MET A 1 -15.65 45.76 -41.84
C MET A 1 -16.12 44.66 -40.88
N ARG A 2 -17.37 44.64 -40.38
CA ARG A 2 -17.85 43.60 -39.43
C ARG A 2 -17.81 42.14 -39.93
N LEU A 3 -17.89 41.93 -41.25
CA LEU A 3 -17.85 40.60 -41.87
C LEU A 3 -16.42 40.03 -41.96
N ILE A 4 -15.40 40.91 -42.04
CA ILE A 4 -13.99 40.50 -42.12
C ILE A 4 -13.49 40.07 -40.73
N THR A 5 -13.92 40.74 -39.66
CA THR A 5 -13.63 40.32 -38.28
C THR A 5 -14.25 38.97 -37.94
N ALA A 6 -15.47 38.67 -38.42
CA ALA A 6 -16.09 37.37 -38.21
C ALA A 6 -15.31 36.22 -38.88
N ILE A 7 -14.78 36.44 -40.09
CA ILE A 7 -13.96 35.45 -40.81
C ILE A 7 -12.63 35.20 -40.07
N PHE A 8 -11.99 36.25 -39.56
CA PHE A 8 -10.74 36.12 -38.77
C PHE A 8 -10.94 35.32 -37.48
N ILE A 9 -12.09 35.46 -36.82
CA ILE A 9 -12.44 34.70 -35.62
C ILE A 9 -12.63 33.21 -35.95
N ILE A 10 -13.29 32.87 -37.06
CA ILE A 10 -13.50 31.47 -37.47
C ILE A 10 -12.16 30.78 -37.81
N PHE A 11 -11.23 31.47 -38.48
CA PHE A 11 -9.90 30.93 -38.75
C PHE A 11 -9.03 30.76 -37.49
N ALA A 12 -9.22 31.59 -36.46
CA ALA A 12 -8.54 31.43 -35.18
C ALA A 12 -8.97 30.15 -34.43
N PHE A 13 -10.21 29.68 -34.61
CA PHE A 13 -10.70 28.42 -34.01
C PHE A 13 -10.31 27.16 -34.80
N ALA A 14 -10.00 27.28 -36.10
CA ALA A 14 -9.67 26.13 -36.95
C ALA A 14 -8.21 25.65 -36.82
N ALA A 15 -7.32 26.42 -36.18
CA ALA A 15 -5.86 26.23 -36.26
C ALA A 15 -5.18 25.52 -35.07
N CYS A 16 -5.92 25.03 -34.07
CA CYS A 16 -5.33 24.59 -32.79
C CYS A 16 -5.57 23.11 -32.39
N SER A 17 -5.61 22.17 -33.34
CA SER A 17 -5.55 20.73 -33.01
C SER A 17 -4.10 20.22 -33.04
N LYS A 18 -3.26 20.72 -32.14
CA LYS A 18 -1.92 20.13 -31.93
C LYS A 18 -2.03 18.95 -30.94
N PRO A 19 -1.33 17.83 -31.18
CA PRO A 19 -1.21 16.77 -30.20
C PRO A 19 -0.60 17.32 -28.89
N ASP A 20 -1.13 16.88 -27.77
CA ASP A 20 -0.58 17.17 -26.44
C ASP A 20 0.85 16.59 -26.34
N PRO A 21 1.87 17.38 -25.94
CA PRO A 21 3.22 16.87 -25.77
C PRO A 21 3.37 15.91 -24.58
N ASN A 22 2.53 16.00 -23.54
CA ASN A 22 2.64 15.18 -22.32
C ASN A 22 1.29 14.55 -21.95
N PRO A 23 0.73 13.66 -22.80
CA PRO A 23 -0.57 13.07 -22.55
C PRO A 23 -0.61 12.26 -21.24
N GLU A 24 0.52 11.70 -20.79
CA GLU A 24 0.60 10.90 -19.57
C GLU A 24 0.12 11.63 -18.30
N LEU A 25 0.18 12.97 -18.27
CA LEU A 25 -0.26 13.75 -17.11
C LEU A 25 -1.78 13.76 -16.94
N LYS A 26 -2.52 13.43 -18.01
CA LYS A 26 -3.98 13.31 -17.99
C LYS A 26 -4.46 11.87 -17.77
N ASP A 27 -3.53 10.91 -17.70
CA ASP A 27 -3.84 9.51 -17.48
C ASP A 27 -4.01 9.22 -15.98
N PRO A 28 -5.21 8.81 -15.52
CA PRO A 28 -5.46 8.54 -14.11
C PRO A 28 -4.61 7.39 -13.57
N ILE A 29 -4.26 6.40 -14.40
CA ILE A 29 -3.39 5.28 -13.99
C ILE A 29 -1.98 5.78 -13.71
N TYR A 30 -1.46 6.70 -14.53
CA TYR A 30 -0.14 7.28 -14.34
C TYR A 30 -0.07 8.08 -13.03
N SER A 31 -1.08 8.93 -12.76
CA SER A 31 -1.15 9.72 -11.52
C SER A 31 -1.27 8.85 -10.26
N ASP A 32 -2.06 7.78 -10.32
CA ASP A 32 -2.19 6.82 -9.22
C ASP A 32 -0.85 6.11 -8.94
N LEU A 33 -0.15 5.64 -9.98
CA LEU A 33 1.18 5.03 -9.83
C LEU A 33 2.21 5.99 -9.23
N GLN A 34 2.20 7.27 -9.63
CA GLN A 34 3.08 8.28 -9.02
C GLN A 34 2.78 8.46 -7.53
N THR A 35 1.50 8.45 -7.15
CA THR A 35 1.08 8.56 -5.75
C THR A 35 1.54 7.35 -4.95
N GLN A 36 1.42 6.13 -5.50
CA GLN A 36 1.94 4.91 -4.89
C GLN A 36 3.47 4.94 -4.74
N LEU A 37 4.20 5.42 -5.74
CA LEU A 37 5.65 5.57 -5.66
C LEU A 37 6.05 6.56 -4.56
N GLY A 38 5.36 7.70 -4.46
CA GLY A 38 5.57 8.68 -3.41
C GLY A 38 5.33 8.11 -2.01
N ALA A 39 4.21 7.40 -1.82
CA ALA A 39 3.89 6.74 -0.56
C ALA A 39 4.93 5.65 -0.19
N THR A 40 5.32 4.82 -1.15
CA THR A 40 6.33 3.76 -0.94
C THR A 40 7.69 4.34 -0.59
N THR A 41 8.09 5.43 -1.27
CA THR A 41 9.35 6.13 -0.98
C THR A 41 9.34 6.71 0.43
N ALA A 42 8.25 7.36 0.85
CA ALA A 42 8.13 7.87 2.21
C ALA A 42 8.19 6.76 3.27
N GLN A 43 7.54 5.62 3.02
CA GLN A 43 7.60 4.45 3.92
C GLN A 43 9.00 3.85 3.99
N LEU A 44 9.69 3.74 2.85
CA LEU A 44 11.07 3.24 2.77
C LEU A 44 12.02 4.10 3.60
N GLU A 45 11.96 5.42 3.46
CA GLU A 45 12.80 6.34 4.23
C GLU A 45 12.50 6.26 5.74
N ALA A 46 11.23 6.13 6.13
CA ALA A 46 10.86 5.92 7.53
C ALA A 46 11.43 4.60 8.08
N LYS A 47 11.34 3.50 7.33
CA LYS A 47 11.85 2.19 7.74
C LYS A 47 13.37 2.08 7.75
N LYS A 48 14.07 2.82 6.88
CA LYS A 48 15.54 2.94 6.96
C LYS A 48 15.98 3.61 8.26
N LYS A 49 15.32 4.70 8.66
CA LYS A 49 15.59 5.36 9.95
C LYS A 49 15.29 4.46 11.15
N GLU A 50 14.22 3.67 11.07
CA GLU A 50 13.88 2.70 12.11
C GLU A 50 14.94 1.58 12.22
N LEU A 51 15.41 1.06 11.08
CA LEU A 51 16.49 0.09 11.01
C LEU A 51 17.77 0.63 11.66
N GLU A 52 18.20 1.84 11.32
CA GLU A 52 19.36 2.50 11.94
C GLU A 52 19.21 2.61 13.47
N GLY A 53 17.99 2.83 13.95
CA GLY A 53 17.66 2.82 15.38
C GLY A 53 17.87 1.45 16.02
N PHE A 54 17.37 0.37 15.39
CA PHE A 54 17.57 -0.99 15.89
C PHE A 54 19.02 -1.47 15.81
N GLU A 55 19.78 -1.01 14.81
CA GLU A 55 21.21 -1.31 14.70
C GLU A 55 22.01 -0.69 15.87
N LYS A 56 21.70 0.55 16.24
CA LYS A 56 22.27 1.20 17.42
C LYS A 56 21.92 0.47 18.71
N GLU A 57 20.64 0.12 18.88
CA GLU A 57 20.19 -0.65 20.04
C GLU A 57 20.91 -2.01 20.13
N LEU A 58 21.13 -2.69 19.00
CA LEU A 58 21.85 -3.96 18.97
C LEU A 58 23.30 -3.83 19.46
N ILE A 59 23.97 -2.71 19.19
CA ILE A 59 25.34 -2.44 19.65
C ILE A 59 25.36 -2.19 21.17
N GLU A 60 24.33 -1.56 21.72
CA GLU A 60 24.22 -1.23 23.15
C GLU A 60 23.82 -2.43 24.02
N VAL A 61 23.19 -3.46 23.46
CA VAL A 61 22.73 -4.64 24.20
C VAL A 61 23.91 -5.45 24.75
N VAL A 62 23.82 -5.79 26.03
CA VAL A 62 24.84 -6.60 26.73
C VAL A 62 25.01 -7.97 26.06
N PRO A 63 26.25 -8.36 25.69
CA PRO A 63 26.54 -9.66 25.09
C PRO A 63 26.09 -10.83 25.97
N GLN A 64 25.79 -11.97 25.34
CA GLN A 64 25.43 -13.24 26.00
C GLN A 64 24.15 -13.21 26.85
N THR A 65 23.32 -12.19 26.72
CA THR A 65 21.97 -12.14 27.31
C THR A 65 20.91 -12.62 26.32
N GLY A 66 19.71 -13.01 26.80
CA GLY A 66 18.58 -13.32 25.92
C GLY A 66 18.12 -12.14 25.05
N GLN A 67 18.42 -10.90 25.48
CA GLN A 67 18.04 -9.67 24.79
C GLN A 67 18.71 -9.54 23.42
N ILE A 68 19.95 -10.03 23.26
CA ILE A 68 20.67 -9.95 21.98
C ILE A 68 19.94 -10.70 20.86
N LYS A 69 19.25 -11.81 21.19
CA LYS A 69 18.47 -12.59 20.23
C LYS A 69 17.30 -11.77 19.68
N TYR A 70 16.59 -11.06 20.56
CA TYR A 70 15.45 -10.22 20.18
C TYR A 70 15.89 -8.96 19.42
N ALA A 71 17.01 -8.34 19.82
CA ALA A 71 17.59 -7.21 19.09
C ALA A 71 18.00 -7.61 17.66
N LYS A 72 18.73 -8.73 17.51
CA LYS A 72 19.10 -9.26 16.18
C LYS A 72 17.88 -9.58 15.33
N LYS A 73 16.84 -10.16 15.93
CA LYS A 73 15.58 -10.46 15.24
C LYS A 73 14.91 -9.18 14.71
N ARG A 74 14.83 -8.12 15.52
CA ARG A 74 14.27 -6.82 15.10
C ARG A 74 15.04 -6.20 13.93
N VAL A 75 16.38 -6.19 14.00
CA VAL A 75 17.22 -5.72 12.89
C VAL A 75 16.94 -6.52 11.61
N PHE A 76 16.89 -7.86 11.72
CA PHE A 76 16.61 -8.72 10.57
C PHE A 76 15.22 -8.47 9.97
N GLU A 77 14.18 -8.36 10.80
CA GLU A 77 12.82 -8.08 10.34
C GLU A 77 12.69 -6.69 9.69
N ALA A 78 13.33 -5.68 10.27
CA ALA A 78 13.39 -4.34 9.71
C ALA A 78 14.12 -4.32 8.36
N GLN A 79 15.28 -4.98 8.27
CA GLN A 79 16.04 -5.09 7.01
C GLN A 79 15.22 -5.81 5.93
N ALA A 80 14.55 -6.90 6.27
CA ALA A 80 13.70 -7.63 5.33
C ALA A 80 12.57 -6.73 4.78
N LEU A 81 11.98 -5.89 5.63
CA LEU A 81 10.95 -4.93 5.21
C LEU A 81 11.53 -3.83 4.32
N VAL A 82 12.70 -3.29 4.64
CA VAL A 82 13.42 -2.30 3.79
C VAL A 82 13.68 -2.89 2.41
N ASN A 83 14.22 -4.11 2.34
CA ASN A 83 14.50 -4.79 1.07
C ASN A 83 13.22 -4.96 0.23
N LYS A 84 12.10 -5.31 0.88
CA LYS A 84 10.80 -5.44 0.20
C LYS A 84 10.32 -4.11 -0.37
N LEU A 85 10.41 -3.02 0.40
CA LEU A 85 10.03 -1.69 -0.05
C LEU A 85 10.93 -1.17 -1.17
N GLU A 86 12.22 -1.50 -1.16
CA GLU A 86 13.15 -1.17 -2.25
C GLU A 86 12.77 -1.88 -3.55
N GLN A 87 12.43 -3.17 -3.48
CA GLN A 87 11.92 -3.93 -4.62
C GLN A 87 10.61 -3.35 -5.16
N GLU A 88 9.69 -2.98 -4.25
CA GLU A 88 8.41 -2.37 -4.62
C GLU A 88 8.60 -1.00 -5.28
N LYS A 89 9.50 -0.16 -4.75
CA LYS A 89 9.87 1.12 -5.36
C LYS A 89 10.40 0.91 -6.79
N ALA A 90 11.37 0.02 -6.98
CA ALA A 90 11.94 -0.26 -8.29
C ALA A 90 10.89 -0.80 -9.28
N TYR A 91 9.98 -1.66 -8.79
CA TYR A 91 8.85 -2.16 -9.58
C TYR A 91 7.93 -1.01 -10.04
N LEU A 92 7.58 -0.09 -9.15
CA LEU A 92 6.72 1.06 -9.47
C LEU A 92 7.39 2.01 -10.47
N GLU A 93 8.70 2.27 -10.33
CA GLU A 93 9.47 3.08 -11.28
C GLU A 93 9.38 2.49 -12.71
N LEU A 94 9.66 1.19 -12.85
CA LEU A 94 9.55 0.50 -14.14
C LEU A 94 8.12 0.54 -14.71
N LYS A 95 7.11 0.38 -13.85
CA LYS A 95 5.70 0.42 -14.26
C LYS A 95 5.27 1.82 -14.73
N ILE A 96 5.74 2.88 -14.06
CA ILE A 96 5.50 4.28 -14.45
C ILE A 96 6.13 4.56 -15.81
N GLU A 97 7.37 4.12 -16.04
CA GLU A 97 8.04 4.29 -17.33
C GLU A 97 7.31 3.56 -18.46
N GLN A 98 6.91 2.31 -18.21
CA GLN A 98 6.12 1.54 -19.16
C GLN A 98 4.79 2.25 -19.45
N ARG A 99 4.08 2.71 -18.42
CA ARG A 99 2.79 3.39 -18.58
C ARG A 99 2.94 4.68 -19.37
N LYS A 100 4.00 5.46 -19.14
CA LYS A 100 4.30 6.67 -19.92
C LYS A 100 4.39 6.36 -21.42
N ARG A 101 5.15 5.33 -21.80
CA ARG A 101 5.28 4.92 -23.22
C ARG A 101 3.95 4.47 -23.82
N THR A 102 3.17 3.70 -23.06
CA THR A 102 1.84 3.23 -23.48
C THR A 102 0.83 4.37 -23.60
N ALA A 103 0.80 5.32 -22.66
CA ALA A 103 -0.04 6.50 -22.68
C ALA A 103 0.25 7.34 -23.93
N GLN A 104 1.53 7.63 -24.21
CA GLN A 104 1.94 8.37 -25.41
C GLN A 104 1.54 7.66 -26.70
N THR A 105 1.69 6.34 -26.76
CA THR A 105 1.37 5.55 -27.97
C THR A 105 -0.15 5.44 -28.19
N SER A 106 -0.91 5.18 -27.12
CA SER A 106 -2.37 5.09 -27.17
C SER A 106 -3.01 6.45 -27.48
N TYR A 107 -2.51 7.54 -26.88
CA TYR A 107 -2.95 8.90 -27.17
C TYR A 107 -2.76 9.25 -28.64
N LYS A 108 -1.57 8.98 -29.22
CA LYS A 108 -1.31 9.24 -30.64
C LYS A 108 -2.29 8.49 -31.55
N LYS A 109 -2.63 7.24 -31.21
CA LYS A 109 -3.61 6.42 -31.94
C LYS A 109 -5.03 6.98 -31.80
N ALA A 110 -5.46 7.33 -30.59
CA ALA A 110 -6.77 7.90 -30.32
C ALA A 110 -6.93 9.26 -31.00
N PHE A 111 -5.92 10.13 -30.93
CA PHE A 111 -5.89 11.42 -31.61
C PHE A 111 -6.03 11.28 -33.13
N ALA A 112 -5.30 10.33 -33.74
CA ALA A 112 -5.41 10.06 -35.18
C ALA A 112 -6.80 9.57 -35.58
N LYS A 113 -7.47 8.83 -34.69
CA LYS A 113 -8.84 8.31 -34.90
C LYS A 113 -9.95 9.24 -34.41
N LYS A 114 -9.60 10.36 -33.76
CA LYS A 114 -10.53 11.26 -33.06
C LYS A 114 -11.39 10.55 -32.00
N GLU A 115 -10.83 9.53 -31.35
CA GLU A 115 -11.43 8.81 -30.24
C GLU A 115 -11.18 9.54 -28.91
N GLU A 116 -12.05 9.33 -27.94
CA GLU A 116 -11.85 9.81 -26.57
C GLU A 116 -10.69 9.06 -25.90
N TRP A 117 -9.89 9.81 -25.14
CA TRP A 117 -8.74 9.28 -24.39
C TRP A 117 -8.61 10.05 -23.08
N PRO A 118 -8.32 9.40 -21.93
CA PRO A 118 -8.11 7.95 -21.72
C PRO A 118 -9.38 7.09 -21.84
N ASP A 119 -9.23 5.77 -22.05
CA ASP A 119 -10.38 4.83 -22.10
C ASP A 119 -10.99 4.63 -20.70
N PRO A 120 -12.27 5.00 -20.48
CA PRO A 120 -12.93 4.82 -19.17
C PRO A 120 -12.99 3.35 -18.72
N LYS A 121 -13.08 2.40 -19.66
CA LYS A 121 -13.15 0.97 -19.34
C LYS A 121 -11.83 0.45 -18.82
N GLU A 122 -10.72 0.94 -19.36
CA GLU A 122 -9.37 0.61 -18.87
C GLU A 122 -9.22 1.06 -17.42
N TRP A 123 -9.64 2.30 -17.12
CA TRP A 123 -9.58 2.83 -15.75
C TRP A 123 -10.43 2.01 -14.78
N ALA A 124 -11.66 1.67 -15.15
CA ALA A 124 -12.52 0.83 -14.32
C ALA A 124 -11.90 -0.56 -14.05
N SER A 125 -11.32 -1.17 -15.07
CA SER A 125 -10.65 -2.47 -14.95
C SER A 125 -9.45 -2.40 -14.00
N TYR A 126 -8.64 -1.36 -14.15
CA TYR A 126 -7.50 -1.10 -13.26
C TYR A 126 -7.94 -0.92 -11.80
N GLN A 127 -9.02 -0.19 -11.54
CA GLN A 127 -9.55 -0.03 -10.17
C GLN A 127 -10.01 -1.35 -9.56
N VAL A 128 -10.63 -2.23 -10.37
CA VAL A 128 -11.02 -3.58 -9.90
C VAL A 128 -9.79 -4.41 -9.55
N GLU A 129 -8.76 -4.39 -10.39
CA GLU A 129 -7.50 -5.08 -10.09
C GLU A 129 -6.84 -4.55 -8.82
N GLN A 130 -6.82 -3.23 -8.62
CA GLN A 130 -6.26 -2.62 -7.41
C GLN A 130 -7.05 -3.02 -6.17
N LYS A 131 -8.39 -3.01 -6.23
CA LYS A 131 -9.24 -3.50 -5.14
C LYS A 131 -8.94 -4.95 -4.81
N LEU A 132 -8.78 -5.80 -5.83
CA LEU A 132 -8.48 -7.22 -5.63
C LEU A 132 -7.08 -7.44 -5.03
N ARG A 133 -6.08 -6.66 -5.44
CA ARG A 133 -4.72 -6.72 -4.88
C ARG A 133 -4.67 -6.30 -3.42
N ASN A 134 -5.42 -5.25 -3.08
CA ASN A 134 -5.48 -4.67 -1.73
C ASN A 134 -6.47 -5.39 -0.81
N ALA A 135 -7.35 -6.23 -1.36
CA ALA A 135 -8.28 -7.02 -0.57
C ALA A 135 -7.52 -7.91 0.42
N LYS A 136 -8.03 -7.99 1.65
CA LYS A 136 -7.47 -8.85 2.69
C LYS A 136 -7.51 -10.29 2.19
N LYS A 137 -6.34 -10.88 1.96
CA LYS A 137 -6.20 -12.29 1.56
C LYS A 137 -6.34 -13.19 2.78
N THR A 138 -7.46 -13.08 3.49
CA THR A 138 -7.81 -14.03 4.54
C THR A 138 -8.59 -15.17 3.91
N TRP A 139 -7.92 -16.30 3.74
CA TRP A 139 -8.60 -17.59 3.61
C TRP A 139 -9.07 -18.05 4.99
N ASP A 140 -9.85 -17.20 5.68
CA ASP A 140 -10.34 -17.56 7.00
C ASP A 140 -11.44 -18.60 6.84
N VAL A 141 -11.14 -19.81 7.29
CA VAL A 141 -12.06 -20.95 7.21
C VAL A 141 -13.34 -20.64 7.99
N LYS A 142 -13.29 -19.84 9.06
CA LYS A 142 -14.49 -19.47 9.83
C LYS A 142 -15.42 -18.56 9.03
N ASP A 143 -14.89 -17.57 8.33
CA ASP A 143 -15.70 -16.66 7.52
C ASP A 143 -16.35 -17.41 6.36
N ARG A 144 -15.63 -18.33 5.70
CA ARG A 144 -16.19 -19.20 4.67
C ARG A 144 -17.25 -20.18 5.18
N MET A 145 -17.03 -20.79 6.34
CA MET A 145 -18.02 -21.69 6.94
C MET A 145 -19.29 -20.92 7.31
N LYS A 146 -19.15 -19.70 7.82
CA LYS A 146 -20.26 -18.78 8.10
C LYS A 146 -21.01 -18.36 6.82
N GLU A 147 -20.30 -18.02 5.75
CA GLU A 147 -20.89 -17.71 4.43
C GLU A 147 -21.57 -18.93 3.78
N ALA A 148 -21.02 -20.13 3.98
CA ALA A 148 -21.59 -21.38 3.50
C ALA A 148 -22.75 -21.92 4.37
N GLY A 149 -23.13 -21.20 5.43
CA GLY A 149 -24.20 -21.62 6.34
C GLY A 149 -23.86 -22.84 7.21
N VAL A 150 -22.58 -23.23 7.26
CA VAL A 150 -22.09 -24.33 8.11
C VAL A 150 -21.71 -23.75 9.46
N SER A 151 -22.59 -23.90 10.45
CA SER A 151 -22.24 -23.56 11.83
C SER A 151 -21.21 -24.54 12.36
N PHE A 152 -20.18 -24.03 13.04
CA PHE A 152 -19.31 -24.85 13.90
C PHE A 152 -20.12 -25.28 15.13
N GLY A 153 -21.00 -26.28 14.96
CA GLY A 153 -21.63 -26.98 16.06
C GLY A 153 -20.63 -27.96 16.65
N GLY A 154 -20.02 -27.61 17.79
CA GLY A 154 -19.10 -28.51 18.49
C GLY A 154 -18.23 -27.90 19.59
N ALA A 155 -18.63 -26.80 20.23
CA ALA A 155 -18.26 -26.58 21.62
C ALA A 155 -19.45 -27.01 22.45
N ALA A 156 -19.32 -28.17 23.10
CA ALA A 156 -20.26 -28.64 24.08
C ALA A 156 -20.45 -27.57 25.17
N GLU A 157 -21.60 -26.90 25.15
CA GLU A 157 -22.23 -26.47 26.39
C GLU A 157 -22.61 -27.74 27.16
N GLY A 158 -21.80 -28.12 28.14
CA GLY A 158 -22.08 -29.28 28.97
C GLY A 158 -20.94 -29.60 29.93
N GLY A 159 -20.95 -28.97 31.10
CA GLY A 159 -20.05 -29.37 32.19
C GLY A 159 -19.76 -28.27 33.20
N LYS A 160 -20.76 -27.83 33.95
CA LYS A 160 -20.56 -27.20 35.26
C LYS A 160 -19.96 -28.29 36.17
N ALA A 161 -18.64 -28.34 36.28
CA ALA A 161 -17.95 -29.15 37.28
C ALA A 161 -17.64 -28.26 38.49
N GLU A 162 -18.45 -28.42 39.54
CA GLU A 162 -18.11 -28.04 40.90
C GLU A 162 -16.94 -28.90 41.41
N GLY A 163 -16.06 -28.30 42.23
CA GLY A 163 -15.25 -29.02 43.21
C GLY A 163 -13.81 -29.35 42.79
N GLY A 164 -12.84 -28.61 43.34
CA GLY A 164 -11.42 -28.88 43.16
C GLY A 164 -10.52 -27.88 43.88
N GLU A 165 -10.73 -27.71 45.18
CA GLU A 165 -9.97 -26.90 46.12
C GLU A 165 -8.56 -27.49 46.37
N HIS A 166 -7.52 -26.79 45.92
CA HIS A 166 -6.13 -26.80 46.44
C HIS A 166 -5.42 -25.59 45.80
N GLY A 167 -4.88 -24.59 46.48
CA GLY A 167 -4.35 -24.55 47.84
C GLY A 167 -2.86 -24.21 47.76
N GLY A 168 -2.50 -22.96 48.07
CA GLY A 168 -1.13 -22.46 48.27
C GLY A 168 -0.57 -21.71 47.05
N GLY A 169 -0.19 -20.45 47.11
CA GLY A 169 0.30 -19.64 48.23
C GLY A 169 1.60 -18.98 47.76
N GLY A 170 1.66 -17.65 47.74
CA GLY A 170 2.79 -16.92 47.15
C GLY A 170 2.63 -15.41 47.18
N GLU A 171 2.40 -14.91 48.39
CA GLU A 171 2.45 -13.51 48.82
C GLU A 171 3.79 -12.82 48.50
N GLY A 172 3.77 -11.50 48.29
CA GLY A 172 4.97 -10.66 48.18
C GLY A 172 4.71 -9.40 47.34
N ALA A 173 3.94 -8.43 47.82
CA ALA A 173 4.35 -7.34 48.73
C ALA A 173 4.54 -6.01 47.97
N LYS A 174 3.58 -5.11 48.21
CA LYS A 174 3.66 -3.65 48.03
C LYS A 174 4.68 -3.06 49.01
N ALA A 175 5.46 -2.09 48.54
CA ALA A 175 6.09 -1.01 49.31
C ALA A 175 6.84 -0.13 48.28
N GLU A 176 6.92 1.19 48.29
CA GLU A 176 6.41 2.24 49.16
C GLU A 176 6.69 3.57 48.44
N LYS A 177 5.86 4.58 48.68
CA LYS A 177 6.18 5.99 48.39
C LYS A 177 7.26 6.45 49.37
N SER A 178 8.24 7.24 48.94
CA SER A 178 8.79 8.29 49.81
C SER A 178 9.21 9.50 48.98
N GLU A 179 8.75 10.65 49.45
CA GLU A 179 9.06 12.00 48.99
C GLU A 179 10.54 12.36 49.21
N HIS A 180 11.09 13.19 48.32
CA HIS A 180 11.77 14.43 48.68
C HIS A 180 11.84 15.37 47.47
#